data_AF-A0A6A5QFU8-F1
#
_entry.id   AF-A0A6A5QFU8-F1
#
_cell.length_a   1.000
_cell.length_b   1.000
_cell.length_c   1.000
_cell.angle_alpha   90.00
_cell.angle_beta   90.00
_cell.angle_gamma   90.00
#
_symmetry.space_group_name_H-M   'P 1'
#
loop_
_entity.id
_entity.type
_entity.pdbx_description
1 polymer ?
#
loop_
_entity_poly.entity_id
_entity_poly.type
_entity_poly.pdbx_seq_one_letter_code
_entity_poly.pdbx_strand_id
1 'polypeptide(L)'
;MHSPNFKMQVNSFELFALLLCSCLFGIILAIYSMSNLVSDREIMLMSSLYITMVIFFFMQQHNKKALVEYLARHSSDIEKNQIMDLQESHRRRILSLKTEHVNEVRQLQSAVLTASAKFDRVNTEYNWMSDAYQDQMRTIQEQQDRIDYIENKLREFGQTTPTTQQPFSAPATQIAFAAPPRRQFFDFGTPGLRPLSQVVEASEAEGQ
;
A
#
# COMPACT_ATOMS: atom_id res chain seq x y z
N MET A 1 -18.85 41.52 25.82
CA MET A 1 -18.71 40.91 27.15
C MET A 1 -20.07 40.41 27.61
N HIS A 2 -20.41 39.16 27.31
CA HIS A 2 -21.58 38.49 27.87
C HIS A 2 -21.07 37.59 28.99
N SER A 3 -21.35 37.96 30.23
CA SER A 3 -21.13 37.10 31.39
C SER A 3 -22.15 35.96 31.30
N PRO A 4 -21.75 34.69 31.09
CA PRO A 4 -22.72 33.62 31.11
C PRO A 4 -23.21 33.47 32.56
N ASN A 5 -24.49 33.81 32.78
CA ASN A 5 -25.21 33.48 34.00
C ASN A 5 -25.37 31.96 34.08
N PHE A 6 -24.32 31.25 34.48
CA PHE A 6 -24.37 29.81 34.70
C PHE A 6 -25.09 29.55 36.03
N LYS A 7 -26.41 29.40 35.93
CA LYS A 7 -27.27 28.93 37.02
C LYS A 7 -26.65 27.66 37.62
N MET A 8 -26.41 27.69 38.93
CA MET A 8 -25.89 26.56 39.71
C MET A 8 -26.86 25.37 39.58
N GLN A 9 -26.57 24.44 38.66
CA GLN A 9 -27.30 23.18 38.55
C GLN A 9 -26.69 22.19 39.53
N VAL A 10 -27.06 22.31 40.81
CA VAL A 10 -26.92 21.15 41.69
C VAL A 10 -27.93 20.12 41.22
N ASN A 11 -27.49 18.89 40.97
CA ASN A 11 -28.40 17.84 40.54
C ASN A 11 -29.46 17.65 41.63
N SER A 12 -30.74 17.56 41.26
CA SER A 12 -31.85 17.41 42.23
C SER A 12 -31.64 16.19 43.14
N PHE A 13 -30.97 15.17 42.61
CA PHE A 13 -30.52 14.00 43.35
C PHE A 13 -29.46 14.30 44.43
N GLU A 14 -28.46 15.14 44.13
CA GLU A 14 -27.42 15.52 45.10
C GLU A 14 -28.00 16.36 46.25
N LEU A 15 -28.93 17.28 45.95
CA LEU A 15 -29.66 18.04 46.96
C LEU A 15 -30.53 17.14 47.83
N PHE A 16 -31.23 16.19 47.21
CA PHE A 16 -32.06 15.22 47.92
C PHE A 16 -31.22 14.32 48.84
N ALA A 17 -30.07 13.83 48.37
CA ALA A 17 -29.15 13.02 49.16
C ALA A 17 -28.57 13.81 50.35
N LEU A 18 -28.17 15.07 50.15
CA LEU A 18 -27.68 15.94 51.23
C LEU A 18 -28.79 16.24 52.26
N LEU A 19 -30.02 16.46 51.80
CA LEU A 19 -31.17 16.69 52.67
C LEU A 19 -31.46 15.45 53.52
N LEU A 20 -31.54 14.27 52.91
CA LEU A 20 -31.72 13.01 53.63
C LEU A 20 -30.59 12.75 54.63
N CYS A 21 -29.33 12.99 54.24
CA CYS A 21 -28.18 12.80 55.11
C CYS A 21 -28.21 13.76 56.32
N SER A 22 -28.64 15.01 56.09
CA SER A 22 -28.83 16.01 57.16
C SER A 22 -29.99 15.65 58.09
N CYS A 23 -31.09 15.12 57.56
CA CYS A 23 -32.21 14.63 58.36
C CYS A 23 -31.82 13.42 59.22
N LEU A 24 -31.11 12.44 58.65
CA LEU A 24 -30.63 11.27 59.37
C LEU A 24 -29.64 11.66 60.48
N PHE A 25 -28.73 12.58 60.19
CA PHE A 25 -27.80 13.11 61.19
C PHE A 25 -28.52 13.82 62.35
N GLY A 26 -29.54 14.63 62.04
CA GLY A 26 -30.38 15.28 63.06
C GLY A 26 -31.17 14.30 63.93
N ILE A 27 -31.69 13.21 63.35
CA ILE A 27 -32.39 12.15 64.09
C ILE A 27 -31.43 11.44 65.05
N ILE A 28 -30.20 11.12 64.61
CA ILE A 28 -29.19 10.46 65.44
C ILE A 28 -28.78 11.36 66.62
N LEU A 29 -28.58 12.66 66.38
CA LEU A 29 -28.29 13.62 67.45
C LEU A 29 -29.45 13.78 68.44
N ALA A 30 -30.69 13.79 67.96
CA ALA A 30 -31.87 13.84 68.83
C ALA A 30 -32.00 12.59 69.71
N ILE A 31 -31.76 11.39 69.15
CA ILE A 31 -31.77 10.12 69.89
C ILE A 31 -30.68 10.10 70.96
N TYR A 32 -29.48 10.61 70.65
CA TYR A 32 -28.41 10.77 71.64
C TYR A 32 -28.82 11.69 72.81
N SER A 33 -29.45 12.83 72.49
CA SER A 33 -29.87 13.79 73.53
C SER A 33 -30.98 13.26 74.45
N MET A 34 -31.82 12.35 73.94
CA MET A 34 -32.98 11.80 74.65
C MET A 34 -32.67 10.46 75.33
N SER A 35 -31.72 9.71 74.80
CA SER A 35 -31.39 8.37 75.25
C SER A 35 -29.89 8.17 75.18
N ASN A 36 -29.25 7.97 76.34
CA ASN A 36 -27.82 7.66 76.48
C ASN A 36 -27.44 6.27 75.91
N LEU A 37 -28.16 5.77 74.90
CA LEU A 37 -27.91 4.48 74.26
C LEU A 37 -26.70 4.54 73.29
N VAL A 38 -26.34 5.73 72.80
CA VAL A 38 -25.26 5.93 71.83
C VAL A 38 -24.02 6.49 72.53
N SER A 39 -22.86 5.92 72.26
CA SER A 39 -21.60 6.38 72.88
C SER A 39 -21.05 7.62 72.17
N ASP A 40 -20.43 8.54 72.93
CA ASP A 40 -19.80 9.76 72.39
C ASP A 40 -18.83 9.49 71.23
N ARG A 41 -18.15 8.32 71.24
CA ARG A 41 -17.23 7.89 70.17
C ARG A 41 -17.94 7.64 68.85
N GLU A 42 -19.15 7.08 68.88
CA GLU A 42 -19.93 6.74 67.69
C GLU A 42 -20.48 8.02 67.03
N ILE A 43 -20.88 8.99 67.84
CA ILE A 43 -21.37 10.30 67.36
C ILE A 43 -20.24 11.13 66.78
N MET A 44 -19.05 11.10 67.39
CA MET A 44 -17.86 11.73 66.84
C MET A 44 -17.50 11.12 65.47
N LEU A 45 -17.62 9.81 65.30
CA LEU A 45 -17.36 9.14 64.02
C LEU A 45 -18.41 9.53 62.96
N MET A 46 -19.70 9.49 63.30
CA MET A 46 -20.79 9.86 62.39
C MET A 46 -20.75 11.34 61.99
N SER A 47 -20.46 12.23 62.92
CA SER A 47 -20.28 13.67 62.63
C SER A 47 -19.07 13.91 61.74
N SER A 48 -17.96 13.23 61.97
CA SER A 48 -16.78 13.32 61.08
C SER A 48 -17.08 12.83 59.65
N LEU A 49 -17.86 11.77 59.51
CA LEU A 49 -18.25 11.23 58.21
C LEU A 49 -19.20 12.19 57.47
N TYR A 50 -20.14 12.79 58.19
CA TYR A 50 -21.02 13.80 57.62
C TYR A 50 -20.25 15.05 57.16
N ILE A 51 -19.34 15.57 57.99
CA ILE A 51 -18.51 16.74 57.65
C ILE A 51 -17.62 16.45 56.44
N THR A 52 -16.97 15.28 56.38
CA THR A 52 -16.12 14.92 55.24
C THR A 52 -16.92 14.77 53.95
N MET A 53 -18.12 14.18 54.01
CA MET A 53 -19.05 14.12 52.88
C MET A 53 -19.41 15.53 52.38
N VAL A 54 -19.80 16.44 53.27
CA VAL A 54 -20.14 17.82 52.91
C VAL A 54 -18.95 18.53 52.25
N ILE A 55 -17.76 18.45 52.84
CA ILE A 55 -16.53 19.04 52.26
C ILE A 55 -16.24 18.45 50.88
N PHE A 56 -16.39 17.14 50.70
CA PHE A 56 -16.17 16.48 49.41
C PHE A 56 -17.13 17.00 48.33
N PHE A 57 -18.42 17.14 48.64
CA PHE A 57 -19.39 17.71 47.69
C PHE A 57 -19.05 19.16 47.32
N PHE A 58 -18.67 19.99 48.29
CA PHE A 58 -18.23 21.37 48.03
C PHE A 58 -16.99 21.41 47.13
N MET A 59 -15.98 20.60 47.42
CA MET A 59 -14.75 20.52 46.61
C MET A 59 -15.04 20.02 45.20
N GLN A 60 -15.88 19.01 45.04
CA GLN A 60 -16.26 18.48 43.74
C GLN A 60 -16.95 19.56 42.88
N GLN A 61 -17.86 20.33 43.46
CA GLN A 61 -18.53 21.42 42.74
C GLN A 61 -17.59 22.57 42.41
N HIS A 62 -16.72 22.95 43.34
CA HIS A 62 -15.72 24.00 43.12
C HIS A 62 -14.74 23.62 42.00
N ASN A 63 -14.24 22.38 42.01
CA ASN A 63 -13.34 21.87 40.98
C ASN A 63 -14.01 21.80 39.61
N LYS A 64 -15.27 21.37 39.53
CA LYS A 64 -16.04 21.37 38.28
C LYS A 64 -16.13 22.79 37.69
N LYS A 65 -16.44 23.80 38.52
CA LYS A 65 -16.53 25.20 38.07
C LYS A 65 -15.18 25.74 37.63
N ALA A 66 -14.14 25.53 38.42
CA ALA A 66 -12.78 25.97 38.11
C ALA A 66 -12.26 25.34 36.80
N LEU A 67 -12.56 24.05 36.57
CA LEU A 67 -12.19 23.36 35.34
C LEU A 67 -12.93 23.92 34.13
N VAL A 68 -14.24 24.17 34.24
CA VAL A 68 -15.04 24.77 33.16
C VAL A 68 -14.59 26.19 32.85
N GLU A 69 -14.31 27.01 33.87
CA GLU A 69 -13.81 28.37 33.69
C GLU A 69 -12.41 28.38 33.07
N TYR A 70 -11.52 27.49 33.51
CA TYR A 70 -10.21 27.31 32.91
C TYR A 70 -10.33 26.90 31.43
N LEU A 71 -11.18 25.92 31.12
CA LEU A 71 -11.42 25.47 29.75
C LEU A 71 -12.00 26.58 28.88
N ALA A 72 -12.98 27.32 29.39
CA ALA A 72 -13.60 28.43 28.67
C ALA A 72 -12.63 29.58 28.41
N ARG A 73 -11.69 29.82 29.33
CA ARG A 73 -10.66 30.85 29.19
C ARG A 73 -9.57 30.47 28.19
N HIS A 74 -9.23 29.18 28.08
CA HIS A 74 -8.13 28.69 27.25
C HIS A 74 -8.62 27.97 25.98
N SER A 75 -9.93 27.92 25.72
CA SER A 75 -10.50 27.20 24.57
C SER A 75 -9.93 27.72 23.25
N SER A 76 -9.79 29.04 23.10
CA SER A 76 -9.21 29.67 21.91
C SER A 76 -7.75 29.30 21.70
N ASP A 77 -6.98 29.19 22.78
CA ASP A 77 -5.56 28.87 22.72
C ASP A 77 -5.36 27.38 22.40
N ILE A 78 -6.20 26.52 22.98
CA ILE A 78 -6.25 25.09 22.66
C ILE A 78 -6.62 24.89 21.19
N GLU A 79 -7.67 25.56 20.70
CA GLU A 79 -8.10 25.49 19.31
C GLU A 79 -6.99 25.97 18.36
N LYS A 80 -6.35 27.10 18.67
CA LYS A 80 -5.23 27.63 17.88
C LYS A 80 -4.06 26.65 17.83
N ASN A 81 -3.70 26.04 18.96
CA ASN A 81 -2.63 25.04 19.01
C ASN A 81 -2.99 23.79 18.22
N GLN A 82 -4.23 23.30 18.30
CA GLN A 82 -4.70 22.16 17.52
C GLN A 82 -4.66 22.44 16.01
N ILE A 83 -5.06 23.64 15.57
CA ILE A 83 -4.98 24.05 14.16
C ILE A 83 -3.52 24.12 13.71
N MET A 84 -2.64 24.69 14.53
CA MET A 84 -1.20 24.78 14.23
C MET A 84 -0.57 23.38 14.11
N ASP A 85 -0.88 22.47 15.03
CA ASP A 85 -0.40 21.09 14.98
C ASP A 85 -0.93 20.36 13.75
N LEU A 86 -2.20 20.58 13.38
CA LEU A 86 -2.79 20.01 12.19
C LEU A 86 -2.09 20.52 10.92
N GLN A 87 -1.87 21.83 10.81
CA GLN A 87 -1.15 22.46 9.69
C GLN A 87 0.28 21.92 9.58
N GLU A 88 0.98 21.80 10.70
CA GLU A 88 2.34 21.29 10.74
C GLU A 88 2.42 19.79 10.39
N SER A 89 1.45 18.99 10.84
CA SER A 89 1.35 17.57 10.44
C SER A 89 1.08 17.44 8.94
N HIS A 90 0.22 18.30 8.39
CA HIS A 90 -0.11 18.32 6.97
C HIS A 90 1.09 18.72 6.13
N ARG A 91 1.82 19.76 6.54
CA ARG A 91 3.08 20.20 5.91
C ARG A 91 4.12 19.07 5.89
N ARG A 92 4.33 18.38 7.01
CA ARG A 92 5.24 17.23 7.10
C ARG A 92 4.82 16.11 6.15
N ARG A 93 3.52 15.80 6.08
CA ARG A 93 3.00 14.77 5.18
C ARG A 93 3.19 15.12 3.70
N ILE A 94 2.93 16.37 3.30
CA ILE A 94 3.17 16.82 1.92
C ILE A 94 4.66 16.69 1.56
N LEU A 95 5.56 17.07 2.46
CA LEU A 95 7.00 16.94 2.23
C LEU A 95 7.41 15.48 2.05
N SER A 96 6.93 14.57 2.90
CA SER A 96 7.18 13.12 2.75
C SER A 96 6.69 12.61 1.40
N LEU A 97 5.45 12.93 1.05
CA LEU A 97 4.85 12.48 -0.21
C LEU A 97 5.61 13.03 -1.42
N LYS A 98 6.08 14.27 -1.37
CA LYS A 98 6.90 14.86 -2.42
C LYS A 98 8.23 14.11 -2.58
N THR A 99 8.88 13.76 -1.46
CA THR A 99 10.14 13.00 -1.51
C THR A 99 9.95 11.59 -2.02
N GLU A 100 8.88 10.91 -1.62
CA GLU A 100 8.51 9.58 -2.12
C GLU A 100 8.24 9.63 -3.63
N HIS A 101 7.44 10.59 -4.09
CA HIS A 101 7.14 10.78 -5.50
C HIS A 101 8.40 11.01 -6.35
N VAL A 102 9.33 11.86 -5.90
CA VAL A 102 10.60 12.09 -6.60
C VAL A 102 11.43 10.81 -6.69
N ASN A 103 11.45 10.02 -5.62
CA ASN A 103 12.16 8.73 -5.62
C ASN A 103 11.52 7.73 -6.60
N GLU A 104 10.20 7.62 -6.60
CA GLU A 104 9.46 6.76 -7.54
C GLU A 104 9.69 7.16 -8.99
N VAL A 105 9.60 8.46 -9.30
CA VAL A 105 9.86 8.96 -10.66
C VAL A 105 11.28 8.62 -11.10
N ARG A 106 12.27 8.77 -10.21
CA ARG A 106 13.66 8.41 -10.50
C ARG A 106 13.84 6.91 -10.73
N GLN A 107 13.19 6.07 -9.92
CA GLN A 107 13.21 4.62 -10.10
C GLN A 107 12.57 4.21 -11.43
N LEU A 108 11.42 4.80 -11.77
CA LEU A 108 10.73 4.56 -13.03
C LEU A 108 11.59 4.98 -14.22
N GLN A 109 12.22 6.15 -14.16
CA GLN A 109 13.12 6.61 -15.21
C GLN A 109 14.31 5.65 -15.39
N SER A 110 14.91 5.17 -14.29
CA SER A 110 15.97 4.17 -14.34
C SER A 110 15.51 2.86 -14.98
N ALA A 111 14.29 2.41 -14.66
CA ALA A 111 13.70 1.20 -15.24
C ALA A 111 13.45 1.35 -16.74
N VAL A 112 12.92 2.51 -17.18
CA VAL A 112 12.71 2.83 -18.59
C VAL A 112 14.03 2.84 -19.36
N LEU A 113 15.07 3.50 -18.83
CA LEU A 113 16.40 3.51 -19.48
C LEU A 113 16.99 2.09 -19.59
N THR A 114 16.84 1.29 -18.54
CA THR A 114 17.29 -0.11 -18.56
C THR A 114 16.53 -0.95 -19.58
N ALA A 115 15.21 -0.75 -19.70
CA ALA A 115 14.37 -1.42 -20.68
C ALA A 115 14.74 -0.99 -22.12
N SER A 116 14.97 0.30 -22.34
CA SER A 116 15.44 0.85 -23.62
C SER A 116 16.76 0.22 -24.04
N ALA A 117 17.75 0.18 -23.14
CA ALA A 117 19.05 -0.41 -23.45
C ALA A 117 18.94 -1.91 -23.80
N LYS A 118 18.05 -2.65 -23.13
CA LYS A 118 17.76 -4.04 -23.47
C LYS A 118 17.09 -4.17 -24.84
N PHE A 119 16.17 -3.29 -25.16
CA PHE A 119 15.52 -3.25 -26.47
C PHE A 119 16.52 -2.97 -27.58
N ASP A 120 17.37 -1.94 -27.42
CA ASP A 120 18.40 -1.58 -28.39
C ASP A 120 19.38 -2.73 -28.64
N ARG A 121 19.76 -3.44 -27.58
CA ARG A 121 20.58 -4.65 -27.69
C ARG A 121 19.89 -5.73 -28.52
N VAL A 122 18.64 -6.07 -28.19
CA VAL A 122 17.88 -7.10 -28.93
C VAL A 122 17.69 -6.69 -30.38
N ASN A 123 17.41 -5.41 -30.65
CA ASN A 123 17.26 -4.89 -31.99
C ASN A 123 18.58 -5.00 -32.79
N THR A 124 19.70 -4.72 -32.14
CA THR A 124 21.03 -4.87 -32.76
C THR A 124 21.36 -6.34 -33.05
N GLU A 125 21.08 -7.24 -32.11
CA GLU A 125 21.25 -8.69 -32.30
C GLU A 125 20.35 -9.21 -33.44
N TYR A 126 19.12 -8.70 -33.53
CA TYR A 126 18.19 -9.03 -34.63
C TYR A 126 18.73 -8.57 -35.98
N ASN A 127 19.18 -7.32 -36.09
CA ASN A 127 19.73 -6.77 -37.33
C ASN A 127 20.95 -7.58 -37.79
N TRP A 128 21.89 -7.83 -36.86
CA TRP A 128 23.08 -8.64 -37.15
C TRP A 128 22.71 -10.05 -37.66
N MET A 129 21.74 -10.71 -37.01
CA MET A 129 21.30 -12.03 -37.42
C MET A 129 20.57 -12.01 -38.77
N SER A 130 19.80 -10.96 -39.05
CA SER A 130 19.15 -10.77 -40.34
C SER A 130 20.17 -10.59 -41.46
N ASP A 131 21.19 -9.75 -41.25
CA ASP A 131 22.27 -9.53 -42.22
C ASP A 131 23.05 -10.81 -42.48
N ALA A 132 23.41 -11.54 -41.42
CA ALA A 132 24.11 -12.82 -41.55
C ALA A 132 23.29 -13.85 -42.34
N TYR A 133 21.98 -13.90 -42.12
CA TYR A 133 21.09 -14.79 -42.86
C TYR A 133 20.97 -14.41 -44.33
N GLN A 134 20.89 -13.11 -44.65
CA GLN A 134 20.88 -12.63 -46.03
C GLN A 134 22.18 -12.98 -46.76
N ASP A 135 23.33 -12.83 -46.11
CA ASP A 135 24.63 -13.17 -46.69
C ASP A 135 24.78 -14.69 -46.91
N GLN A 136 24.28 -15.50 -45.98
CA GLN A 136 24.21 -16.95 -46.15
C GLN A 136 23.34 -17.33 -47.36
N MET A 137 22.16 -16.72 -47.51
CA MET A 137 21.28 -16.98 -48.65
C MET A 137 21.92 -16.59 -49.97
N ARG A 138 22.59 -15.44 -50.02
CA ARG A 138 23.36 -15.02 -51.19
C ARG A 138 24.45 -16.03 -51.54
N THR A 139 25.22 -16.48 -50.55
CA THR A 139 26.30 -17.47 -50.75
C THR A 139 25.75 -18.79 -51.28
N ILE A 140 24.63 -19.27 -50.75
CA ILE A 140 23.97 -20.50 -51.21
C ILE A 140 23.50 -20.33 -52.66
N GLN A 141 22.90 -19.19 -53.01
CA GLN A 141 22.46 -18.91 -54.36
C GLN A 141 23.64 -18.88 -55.35
N GLU A 142 24.73 -18.19 -55.00
CA GLU A 142 25.95 -18.16 -55.83
C GLU A 142 26.57 -19.56 -56.01
N GLN A 143 26.49 -20.42 -55.00
CA GLN A 143 26.92 -21.83 -55.11
C GLN A 143 26.00 -22.62 -56.03
N GLN A 144 24.68 -22.46 -55.91
CA GLN A 144 23.71 -23.13 -56.77
C GLN A 144 23.89 -22.72 -58.24
N ASP A 145 24.05 -21.42 -58.53
CA ASP A 145 24.29 -20.93 -59.88
C ASP A 145 25.57 -21.52 -60.50
N ARG A 146 26.63 -21.70 -59.69
CA ARG A 146 27.87 -22.36 -60.13
C ARG A 146 27.66 -23.85 -60.40
N ILE A 147 26.89 -24.54 -59.56
CA ILE A 147 26.54 -25.95 -59.77
C ILE A 147 25.76 -26.08 -61.08
N ASP A 148 24.71 -25.29 -61.27
CA ASP A 148 23.87 -25.30 -62.47
C ASP A 148 24.70 -25.00 -63.73
N TYR A 149 25.64 -24.05 -63.67
CA TYR A 149 26.56 -23.77 -64.76
C TYR A 149 27.46 -24.96 -65.11
N ILE A 150 28.07 -25.60 -64.10
CA ILE A 150 28.94 -26.77 -64.30
C ILE A 150 28.12 -27.94 -64.85
N GLU A 151 26.92 -28.19 -64.31
CA GLU A 151 26.03 -29.24 -64.80
C GLU A 151 25.64 -29.02 -66.27
N ASN A 152 25.28 -27.79 -66.64
CA ASN A 152 25.00 -27.43 -68.03
C ASN A 152 26.22 -27.64 -68.93
N LYS A 153 27.42 -27.23 -68.49
CA LYS A 153 28.65 -27.47 -69.24
C LYS A 153 28.97 -28.95 -69.41
N LEU A 154 28.84 -29.75 -68.35
CA LEU A 154 29.04 -31.20 -68.43
C LEU A 154 28.07 -31.87 -69.41
N ARG A 155 26.81 -31.42 -69.46
CA ARG A 155 25.83 -31.88 -70.46
C ARG A 155 26.24 -31.53 -71.88
N GLU A 156 26.73 -30.31 -72.13
CA GLU A 156 27.22 -29.89 -73.45
C GLU A 156 28.41 -30.77 -73.91
N PHE A 157 29.40 -31.00 -73.04
CA PHE A 157 30.55 -31.85 -73.37
C PHE A 157 30.17 -33.33 -73.54
N GLY A 158 29.24 -33.85 -72.73
CA GLY A 158 28.72 -35.21 -72.83
C GLY A 158 27.97 -35.51 -74.13
N GLN A 159 27.50 -34.49 -74.87
CA GLN A 159 26.89 -34.67 -76.18
C GLN A 159 27.93 -34.78 -77.33
N THR A 160 29.20 -34.47 -77.08
CA THR A 160 30.28 -34.50 -78.09
C THR A 160 31.15 -35.76 -78.07
N THR A 161 30.97 -36.64 -77.09
CA THR A 161 31.68 -37.93 -76.98
C THR A 161 30.71 -39.05 -76.60
N PRO A 162 30.63 -40.16 -77.35
CA PRO A 162 29.70 -41.24 -77.03
C PRO A 162 30.34 -42.15 -75.99
N THR A 163 30.10 -41.91 -74.70
CA THR A 163 30.38 -42.93 -73.68
C THR A 163 29.53 -42.75 -72.43
N THR A 164 28.62 -43.71 -72.26
CA THR A 164 28.15 -44.31 -71.01
C THR A 164 27.73 -43.35 -69.88
N GLN A 165 26.41 -43.17 -69.75
CA GLN A 165 25.75 -42.55 -68.61
C GLN A 165 26.20 -43.17 -67.28
N GLN A 166 26.80 -42.36 -66.40
CA GLN A 166 26.67 -42.53 -64.96
C GLN A 166 26.10 -41.24 -64.37
N PRO A 167 25.04 -41.31 -63.54
CA PRO A 167 24.50 -40.13 -62.90
C PRO A 167 25.45 -39.71 -61.78
N PHE A 168 26.20 -38.65 -62.00
CA PHE A 168 26.81 -37.91 -60.90
C PHE A 168 25.73 -37.04 -60.26
N SER A 169 24.81 -37.67 -59.53
CA SER A 169 23.95 -36.95 -58.59
C SER A 169 24.85 -36.41 -57.50
N ALA A 170 25.00 -35.08 -57.44
CA ALA A 170 25.60 -34.42 -56.29
C ALA A 170 24.91 -34.95 -55.02
N PRO A 171 25.66 -35.26 -53.95
CA PRO A 171 25.04 -35.61 -52.69
C PRO A 171 24.15 -34.43 -52.28
N ALA A 172 22.88 -34.71 -52.00
CA ALA A 172 21.97 -33.72 -51.45
C ALA A 172 22.68 -33.06 -50.27
N THR A 173 22.95 -31.75 -50.37
CA THR A 173 23.44 -30.96 -49.26
C THR A 173 22.40 -31.08 -48.16
N GLN A 174 22.61 -32.02 -47.24
CA GLN A 174 21.87 -32.14 -46.00
C GLN A 174 22.23 -30.91 -45.19
N ILE A 175 21.53 -29.80 -45.46
CA ILE A 175 21.40 -28.73 -44.50
C ILE A 175 20.56 -29.34 -43.38
N ALA A 176 21.25 -30.02 -42.45
CA ALA A 176 20.68 -30.36 -41.17
C ALA A 176 20.43 -29.03 -40.48
N PHE A 177 19.21 -28.50 -40.61
CA PHE A 177 18.72 -27.49 -39.70
C PHE A 177 18.81 -28.12 -38.31
N ALA A 178 19.84 -27.76 -37.55
CA ALA A 178 19.83 -28.00 -36.12
C ALA A 178 18.52 -27.40 -35.63
N ALA A 179 17.63 -28.25 -35.10
CA ALA A 179 16.36 -27.79 -34.58
C ALA A 179 16.65 -26.59 -33.65
N PRO A 180 15.94 -25.45 -33.82
CA PRO A 180 16.20 -24.29 -33.00
C PRO A 180 16.17 -24.72 -31.53
N PRO A 181 17.11 -24.25 -30.69
CA PRO A 181 17.18 -24.66 -29.30
C PRO A 181 15.80 -24.49 -28.69
N ARG A 182 15.16 -25.63 -28.36
CA ARG A 182 13.88 -25.65 -27.67
C ARG A 182 14.07 -24.79 -26.44
N ARG A 183 13.32 -23.70 -26.33
CA ARG A 183 13.32 -22.81 -25.15
C ARG A 183 13.21 -23.69 -23.91
N GLN A 184 14.34 -23.94 -23.27
CA GLN A 184 14.34 -24.43 -21.89
C GLN A 184 13.91 -23.21 -21.09
N PHE A 185 12.63 -23.17 -20.74
CA PHE A 185 12.19 -22.35 -19.64
C PHE A 185 13.02 -22.79 -18.45
N PHE A 186 14.03 -21.99 -18.11
CA PHE A 186 14.68 -22.09 -16.82
C PHE A 186 13.60 -21.81 -15.79
N ASP A 187 13.11 -22.88 -15.18
CA ASP A 187 12.25 -22.86 -14.01
C ASP A 187 13.12 -22.46 -12.82
N PHE A 188 13.47 -21.17 -12.76
CA PHE A 188 13.88 -20.55 -11.52
C PHE A 188 12.61 -20.38 -10.70
N GLY A 189 12.40 -21.30 -9.77
CA GLY A 189 11.25 -21.34 -8.89
C GLY A 189 10.92 -19.97 -8.29
N THR A 190 9.74 -19.47 -8.62
CA THR A 190 8.90 -18.62 -7.77
C THR A 190 7.45 -18.74 -8.26
N PRO A 191 6.46 -18.90 -7.37
CA PRO A 191 5.08 -19.09 -7.77
C PRO A 191 4.44 -17.73 -8.09
N GLY A 192 3.75 -17.64 -9.24
CA GLY A 192 2.68 -16.65 -9.41
C GLY A 192 2.85 -15.66 -10.57
N LEU A 193 1.89 -15.79 -11.51
CA LEU A 193 1.28 -14.74 -12.32
C LEU A 193 2.00 -14.32 -13.62
N ARG A 194 1.70 -15.08 -14.68
CA ARG A 194 1.73 -14.64 -16.09
C ARG A 194 0.58 -13.62 -16.30
N PRO A 195 0.81 -12.37 -16.76
CA PRO A 195 -0.26 -11.39 -16.83
C PRO A 195 -0.90 -11.18 -18.22
N LEU A 196 -0.78 -12.11 -19.18
CA LEU A 196 -1.14 -11.80 -20.59
C LEU A 196 -1.87 -12.88 -21.40
N SER A 197 -2.56 -13.84 -20.78
CA SER A 197 -3.39 -14.82 -21.54
C SER A 197 -4.89 -14.84 -21.21
N GLN A 198 -5.42 -13.83 -20.51
CA GLN A 198 -6.85 -13.74 -20.16
C GLN A 198 -7.58 -12.57 -20.82
N VAL A 199 -7.25 -12.23 -22.08
CA VAL A 199 -7.92 -11.14 -22.81
C VAL A 199 -8.67 -11.63 -24.06
N VAL A 200 -8.93 -12.94 -24.22
CA VAL A 200 -9.67 -13.44 -25.40
C VAL A 200 -10.97 -14.19 -25.06
N GLU A 201 -11.33 -14.36 -23.79
CA GLU A 201 -12.54 -15.12 -23.42
C GLU A 201 -13.44 -14.36 -22.45
N ALA A 202 -13.80 -13.12 -22.82
CA ALA A 202 -14.78 -12.32 -22.07
C ALA A 202 -15.61 -11.40 -22.98
N SER A 203 -15.96 -11.87 -24.19
CA SER A 203 -16.80 -11.09 -25.13
C SER A 203 -17.90 -11.88 -25.84
N GLU A 204 -18.26 -13.09 -25.40
CA GLU A 204 -19.35 -13.88 -26.02
C GLU A 204 -20.43 -14.36 -25.04
N ALA A 205 -20.56 -13.78 -23.84
CA ALA A 205 -21.53 -14.22 -22.84
C ALA A 205 -22.50 -13.13 -22.32
N GLU A 206 -22.74 -12.06 -23.08
CA GLU A 206 -23.88 -11.16 -22.83
C GLU A 206 -24.47 -10.72 -24.18
N GLY A 207 -25.46 -11.49 -24.65
CA GLY A 207 -26.11 -11.21 -25.93
C GLY A 207 -27.06 -12.30 -26.44
N GLN A 208 -27.86 -12.91 -25.57
CA GLN A 208 -29.15 -13.54 -25.93
C GLN A 208 -30.16 -13.33 -24.81
#